data_AF-A0A285CWX3-F1
#
_entry.id   AF-A0A285CWX3-F1
#
_cell.length_a   1.000
_cell.length_b   1.000
_cell.length_c   1.000
_cell.angle_alpha   90.00
_cell.angle_beta   90.00
_cell.angle_gamma   90.00
#
_symmetry.space_group_name_H-M   'P 1'
#
loop_
_entity.id
_entity.type
_entity.pdbx_description
1 polymer ?
#
loop_
_entity_poly.entity_id
_entity_poly.type
_entity_poly.pdbx_seq_one_letter_code
_entity_poly.pdbx_strand_id
1 'polypeptide(L)' 'MRILLPLLILIPGVLAAATFERPVPQAQTDVAEFWFAMASVGFVLALAAVQWMVQRR' A
#
# COMPACT_ATOMS: atom_id res chain seq x y z
N MET A 1 18.67 32.26 -16.88
CA MET A 1 18.15 31.22 -15.95
C MET A 1 16.79 31.57 -15.33
N ARG A 2 16.51 32.82 -14.95
CA ARG A 2 15.25 33.23 -14.26
C ARG A 2 13.96 33.02 -15.07
N ILE A 3 14.04 33.01 -16.41
CA ILE A 3 12.89 32.92 -17.32
C ILE A 3 12.60 31.46 -17.76
N LEU A 4 13.58 30.56 -17.61
CA LEU A 4 13.44 29.16 -18.02
C LEU A 4 12.57 28.35 -17.06
N LEU A 5 12.62 28.70 -15.77
CA LEU A 5 11.93 27.99 -14.70
C LEU A 5 10.40 28.01 -14.83
N PRO A 6 9.72 29.15 -15.11
CA PRO A 6 8.28 29.14 -15.34
C PRO A 6 7.88 28.41 -16.64
N LEU A 7 8.74 28.43 -17.67
CA LEU A 7 8.48 27.76 -18.94
C LEU A 7 8.47 26.23 -18.79
N LEU A 8 9.35 25.68 -17.95
CA LEU A 8 9.42 24.24 -17.67
C LEU A 8 8.19 23.73 -16.88
N ILE A 9 7.52 24.58 -16.11
CA ILE A 9 6.29 24.22 -15.35
C ILE A 9 5.07 24.05 -16.28
N LEU A 10 5.09 24.69 -17.45
CA LEU A 10 4.04 24.55 -18.47
C LEU A 10 4.11 23.22 -19.24
N ILE A 11 5.16 22.41 -19.06
CA ILE A 11 5.26 21.09 -19.67
C ILE A 11 4.27 20.14 -18.96
N PRO A 12 3.24 19.60 -19.64
CA PRO A 12 2.28 18.72 -19.00
C PRO A 12 2.99 17.45 -18.52
N GLY A 13 2.93 17.17 -17.21
CA GLY A 13 3.50 15.93 -16.65
C GLY A 13 2.94 14.65 -17.31
N VAL A 14 1.74 14.73 -17.89
CA VAL A 14 1.11 13.65 -18.67
C VAL A 14 1.92 13.30 -19.93
N LEU A 15 2.52 14.29 -20.61
CA LEU A 15 3.41 14.05 -21.76
C LEU A 15 4.71 13.36 -21.33
N ALA A 16 5.22 13.68 -20.13
CA ALA A 16 6.39 13.02 -19.56
C ALA A 16 6.06 11.61 -19.02
N ALA A 17 4.81 11.34 -18.68
CA ALA A 17 4.32 10.05 -18.21
C ALA A 17 3.76 9.16 -19.35
N ALA A 18 3.80 9.60 -20.60
CA ALA A 18 3.26 8.85 -21.74
C ALA A 18 3.97 7.50 -21.95
N THR A 19 5.21 7.36 -21.49
CA THR A 19 5.99 6.11 -21.52
C THR A 19 6.00 5.39 -20.16
N PHE A 20 5.36 5.95 -19.14
CA PHE A 20 5.28 5.32 -17.83
C PHE A 20 4.20 4.24 -17.85
N GLU A 21 4.64 3.00 -17.95
CA GLU A 21 3.76 1.86 -17.76
C GLU A 21 3.58 1.65 -16.25
N ARG A 22 2.34 1.82 -15.76
CA ARG A 22 2.04 1.53 -14.36
C ARG A 22 2.29 0.03 -14.12
N PRO A 23 3.11 -0.35 -13.12
CA PRO A 23 3.20 -1.75 -12.72
C PRO A 23 1.81 -2.27 -12.37
N VAL A 24 1.33 -3.26 -13.13
CA VAL A 24 0.05 -3.90 -12.86
C VAL A 24 0.24 -4.78 -11.61
N PRO A 25 -0.58 -4.59 -10.56
CA PRO A 25 -0.52 -5.48 -9.40
C PRO A 25 -0.71 -6.93 -9.85
N GLN A 26 0.10 -7.82 -9.30
CA GLN A 26 -0.10 -9.25 -9.50
C GLN A 26 -1.49 -9.63 -9.02
N ALA A 27 -2.15 -10.55 -9.73
CA ALA A 27 -3.44 -11.06 -9.32
C ALA A 27 -3.32 -11.69 -7.92
N GLN A 28 -4.31 -11.44 -7.08
CA GLN A 28 -4.39 -12.07 -5.77
C GLN A 28 -4.57 -13.58 -5.95
N THR A 29 -3.76 -14.38 -5.28
CA THR A 29 -3.80 -15.84 -5.39
C THR A 29 -4.63 -16.43 -4.25
N ASP A 30 -5.34 -17.52 -4.50
CA ASP A 30 -6.13 -18.23 -3.48
C ASP A 30 -5.30 -18.58 -2.23
N VAL A 31 -4.02 -18.92 -2.44
CA VAL A 31 -3.07 -19.20 -1.35
C VAL A 31 -2.79 -17.94 -0.52
N ALA A 32 -2.59 -16.78 -1.17
CA ALA A 32 -2.38 -15.52 -0.46
C ALA A 32 -3.61 -15.12 0.36
N GLU A 33 -4.82 -15.28 -0.18
CA GLU A 33 -6.07 -15.01 0.52
C GLU A 33 -6.23 -15.87 1.77
N PHE A 34 -5.96 -17.17 1.64
CA PHE A 34 -6.05 -18.13 2.74
C PHE A 34 -5.10 -17.76 3.89
N TRP A 35 -3.84 -17.49 3.58
CA TRP A 35 -2.86 -17.13 4.61
C TRP A 35 -3.12 -15.76 5.22
N PHE A 36 -3.60 -14.79 4.43
CA PHE A 36 -4.01 -13.49 4.95
C PHE A 36 -5.17 -13.63 5.95
N ALA A 37 -6.16 -14.46 5.66
CA ALA A 37 -7.28 -14.73 6.55
C ALA A 37 -6.80 -15.39 7.86
N MET A 38 -5.94 -16.41 7.77
CA MET A 38 -5.35 -17.05 8.95
C MET A 38 -4.56 -16.07 9.82
N ALA A 39 -3.70 -15.25 9.19
CA ALA A 39 -2.91 -14.25 9.90
C ALA A 39 -3.79 -13.21 10.59
N SER A 40 -4.87 -12.77 9.94
CA SER A 40 -5.84 -11.83 10.51
C SER A 40 -6.53 -12.40 11.74
N VAL A 41 -7.00 -13.65 11.67
CA VAL A 41 -7.59 -14.34 12.83
C VAL A 41 -6.57 -14.45 13.97
N GLY A 42 -5.34 -14.88 13.65
CA GLY A 42 -4.26 -14.97 14.63
C GLY A 42 -3.96 -13.63 15.33
N PHE A 43 -3.96 -12.54 14.57
CA PHE A 43 -3.74 -11.19 15.12
C PHE A 43 -4.84 -10.77 16.09
N VAL A 44 -6.11 -10.99 15.74
CA VAL A 44 -7.25 -10.68 16.63
C VAL A 44 -7.18 -11.52 17.91
N LEU A 45 -6.85 -12.81 17.80
CA LEU A 45 -6.68 -13.69 18.97
C LEU A 45 -5.53 -13.22 19.87
N ALA A 46 -4.42 -12.75 19.28
CA ALA A 46 -3.31 -12.20 20.05
C ALA A 46 -3.71 -10.94 20.82
N LEU A 47 -4.45 -10.02 20.18
CA LEU A 47 -4.98 -8.82 20.85
C LEU A 47 -5.94 -9.18 21.99
N ALA A 48 -6.83 -10.15 21.77
CA ALA A 48 -7.75 -10.63 22.80
C ALA A 48 -6.99 -11.28 23.97
N ALA A 49 -5.95 -12.07 23.71
CA ALA A 49 -5.13 -12.68 24.74
C ALA A 49 -4.38 -11.62 25.58
N VAL A 50 -3.85 -10.58 24.94
CA VAL A 50 -3.22 -9.44 25.64
C VAL A 50 -4.23 -8.72 26.52
N GLN A 51 -5.40 -8.37 25.97
CA GLN A 51 -6.47 -7.73 26.72
C GLN A 51 -6.87 -8.54 27.95
N TRP A 52 -7.03 -9.86 27.78
CA TRP A 52 -7.37 -10.78 28.86
C TRP A 52 -6.29 -10.86 29.93
N MET A 53 -5.01 -10.87 29.54
CA MET A 53 -3.88 -10.85 30.47
C MET A 53 -3.87 -9.55 31.30
N VAL A 54 -4.14 -8.41 30.66
CA VAL A 54 -4.18 -7.10 31.33
C VAL A 54 -5.36 -7.00 32.29
N GLN A 55 -6.56 -7.45 31.90
CA GLN A 55 -7.74 -7.44 32.78
C GLN A 55 -7.61 -8.34 34.02
N ARG A 56 -6.70 -9.31 33.99
CA ARG A 56 -6.44 -10.23 35.10
C ARG A 56 -5.40 -9.72 36.09
N ARG A 57 -4.71 -8.62 35.79
CA ARG A 57 -3.86 -7.91 36.75
C ARG A 57 -4.69 -6.90 37.52
#